data_AF-A0AAD5CYE4-F1
#
_entry.id   AF-A0AAD5CYE4-F1
#
_cell.length_a   1.000
_cell.length_b   1.000
_cell.length_c   1.000
_cell.angle_alpha   90.00
_cell.angle_beta   90.00
_cell.angle_gamma   90.00
#
_symmetry.space_group_name_H-M   'P 1'
#
loop_
_entity.id
_entity.type
_entity.pdbx_description
1 polymer ?
#
loop_
_entity_poly.entity_id
_entity_poly.type
_entity_poly.pdbx_seq_one_letter_code
_entity_poly.pdbx_strand_id
1 'polypeptide(L)'
;GVHPCDRRRNINEYKPMFPAIDFSLIENDDDVLWTADTREKDEDLAARGVKFMKWLLTREEKEIAVVTHSGFLYHTLGAYGEDCHPTLKKEMSKHFSNCELRSMVIVDRSMIGSDTSKTNFPGKIPSGTDLPSDAVK
;
A
#
# COMPACT_ATOMS: atom_id res chain seq x y z
N GLY A 1 -14.38 0.52 -7.34
CA GLY A 1 -15.56 1.08 -8.03
C GLY A 1 -16.84 0.76 -7.29
N VAL A 2 -17.97 1.35 -7.69
CA VAL A 2 -19.33 1.23 -7.12
C VAL A 2 -19.48 1.67 -5.66
N HIS A 3 -18.65 1.16 -4.74
CA HIS A 3 -18.67 1.53 -3.34
C HIS A 3 -17.89 2.83 -3.13
N PRO A 4 -18.55 3.95 -2.74
CA PRO A 4 -17.88 5.24 -2.60
C PRO A 4 -16.82 5.24 -1.47
N CYS A 5 -16.95 4.34 -0.48
CA CYS A 5 -15.95 4.17 0.57
C CYS A 5 -14.61 3.63 0.06
N ASP A 6 -14.59 2.98 -1.11
CA ASP A 6 -13.38 2.48 -1.75
C ASP A 6 -12.72 3.55 -2.64
N ARG A 7 -13.35 4.72 -2.83
CA ARG A 7 -12.82 5.81 -3.64
C ARG A 7 -11.88 6.67 -2.79
N ARG A 8 -10.64 6.83 -3.24
CA ARG A 8 -9.69 7.76 -2.63
C ARG A 8 -10.15 9.21 -2.87
N ARG A 9 -10.06 10.08 -1.86
CA ARG A 9 -10.23 11.53 -2.03
C ARG A 9 -9.06 12.15 -2.78
N ASN A 10 -9.25 13.35 -3.30
CA ASN A 10 -8.24 14.06 -4.07
C ASN A 10 -7.00 14.36 -3.21
N ILE A 11 -5.82 14.32 -3.83
CA ILE A 11 -4.56 14.61 -3.12
C ILE A 11 -4.57 16.05 -2.62
N ASN A 12 -5.11 16.98 -3.40
CA ASN A 12 -5.22 18.39 -3.04
C ASN A 12 -6.09 18.63 -1.79
N GLU A 13 -7.03 17.72 -1.50
CA GLU A 13 -7.78 17.73 -0.23
C GLU A 13 -6.96 17.12 0.92
N TYR A 14 -6.21 16.04 0.66
CA TYR A 14 -5.43 15.36 1.69
C TYR A 14 -4.16 16.08 2.13
N LYS A 15 -3.44 16.72 1.21
CA LYS A 15 -2.19 17.47 1.48
C LYS A 15 -2.31 18.44 2.66
N PRO A 16 -3.31 19.34 2.73
CA PRO A 16 -3.45 20.24 3.87
C PRO A 16 -3.86 19.53 5.17
N MET A 17 -4.56 18.40 5.10
CA MET A 17 -4.95 17.60 6.27
C MET A 17 -3.77 16.82 6.87
N PHE A 18 -2.83 16.40 6.02
CA PHE A 18 -1.69 15.55 6.40
C PHE A 18 -0.37 16.11 5.86
N PRO A 19 0.08 17.27 6.36
CA PRO A 19 1.24 17.99 5.80
C PRO A 19 2.58 17.24 5.97
N ALA A 20 2.62 16.23 6.83
CA ALA A 20 3.81 15.40 7.05
C ALA A 20 3.90 14.19 6.10
N ILE A 21 2.87 13.92 5.32
CA ILE A 21 2.85 12.81 4.37
C ILE A 21 3.34 13.28 3.01
N ASP A 22 4.31 12.56 2.46
CA ASP A 22 4.78 12.79 1.10
C ASP A 22 3.84 12.12 0.09
N PHE A 23 3.21 12.92 -0.77
CA PHE A 23 2.34 12.47 -1.86
C PHE A 23 3.05 12.51 -3.22
N SER A 24 4.35 12.82 -3.29
CA SER A 24 5.10 13.04 -4.54
C SER A 24 5.11 11.85 -5.50
N LEU A 25 4.92 10.64 -4.98
CA LEU A 25 4.91 9.40 -5.76
C LEU A 25 3.52 9.03 -6.31
N ILE A 26 2.48 9.84 -6.05
CA ILE A 26 1.15 9.63 -6.62
C ILE A 26 0.99 10.50 -7.86
N GLU A 27 0.72 9.86 -9.00
CA GLU A 27 0.69 10.53 -10.31
C GLU A 27 -0.54 11.42 -10.52
N ASN A 28 -1.72 10.99 -10.05
CA ASN A 28 -3.00 11.62 -10.36
C ASN A 28 -3.66 12.19 -9.10
N ASP A 29 -4.18 13.42 -9.17
CA ASP A 29 -4.91 14.04 -8.04
C ASP A 29 -6.16 13.21 -7.67
N ASP A 30 -6.95 12.86 -8.69
CA ASP A 30 -8.17 12.04 -8.58
C ASP A 30 -7.88 10.53 -8.54
N ASP A 31 -8.86 9.76 -8.04
CA ASP A 31 -8.85 8.29 -8.16
C ASP A 31 -9.31 7.84 -9.56
N VAL A 32 -8.35 7.70 -10.47
CA VAL A 32 -8.60 7.31 -11.87
C VAL A 32 -8.98 5.83 -12.05
N LEU A 33 -8.77 5.00 -11.03
CA LEU A 33 -9.08 3.56 -11.09
C LEU A 33 -10.50 3.26 -10.58
N TRP A 34 -11.07 4.15 -9.76
CA TRP A 34 -12.42 3.99 -9.27
C TRP A 34 -13.44 4.51 -10.30
N THR A 35 -14.40 3.65 -10.67
CA THR A 35 -15.54 4.01 -11.51
C THR A 35 -16.86 3.83 -10.76
N ALA A 36 -17.86 4.65 -11.08
CA ALA A 36 -19.16 4.65 -10.40
C ALA A 36 -19.96 3.38 -10.68
N ASP A 37 -19.88 2.86 -11.89
CA ASP A 37 -20.80 1.83 -12.38
C ASP A 37 -20.17 0.45 -12.48
N THR A 38 -18.86 0.33 -12.23
CA THR A 38 -18.13 -0.93 -12.45
C THR A 38 -17.25 -1.27 -11.26
N ARG A 39 -17.35 -2.51 -10.78
CA ARG A 39 -16.39 -3.09 -9.84
C ARG A 39 -15.13 -3.48 -10.61
N GLU A 40 -13.97 -3.18 -10.05
CA GLU A 40 -12.71 -3.75 -10.52
C GLU A 40 -12.79 -5.27 -10.36
N LYS A 41 -12.26 -6.00 -11.33
CA LYS A 41 -12.22 -7.47 -11.27
C LYS A 41 -11.09 -7.92 -10.34
N ASP A 42 -11.26 -9.07 -9.72
CA ASP A 42 -10.27 -9.65 -8.82
C ASP A 42 -8.93 -9.90 -9.54
N GLU A 43 -8.96 -10.25 -10.82
CA GLU A 43 -7.76 -10.46 -11.63
C GLU A 43 -7.00 -9.16 -11.91
N ASP A 44 -7.72 -8.07 -12.20
CA ASP A 44 -7.14 -6.76 -12.44
C ASP A 44 -6.50 -6.20 -11.17
N LEU A 45 -7.20 -6.36 -10.03
CA LEU A 45 -6.69 -6.01 -8.70
C LEU A 45 -5.45 -6.82 -8.36
N ALA A 46 -5.47 -8.15 -8.56
CA ALA A 46 -4.34 -9.02 -8.30
C ALA A 46 -3.12 -8.65 -9.16
N ALA A 47 -3.32 -8.37 -10.46
CA ALA A 47 -2.25 -7.94 -11.36
C ALA A 47 -1.63 -6.61 -10.90
N ARG A 48 -2.45 -5.66 -10.44
CA ARG A 48 -1.99 -4.40 -9.85
C ARG A 48 -1.23 -4.63 -8.54
N GLY A 49 -1.70 -5.54 -7.70
CA GLY A 49 -1.00 -6.00 -6.50
C GLY A 49 0.39 -6.55 -6.79
N VAL A 50 0.52 -7.41 -7.80
CA VAL A 50 1.84 -7.97 -8.20
C VAL A 50 2.79 -6.88 -8.70
N LYS A 51 2.29 -5.89 -9.46
CA LYS A 51 3.09 -4.71 -9.85
C LYS A 51 3.56 -3.92 -8.63
N PHE A 52 2.68 -3.72 -7.65
CA PHE A 52 3.02 -3.06 -6.38
C PHE A 52 4.11 -3.82 -5.62
N MET A 53 4.03 -5.16 -5.51
CA MET A 53 5.07 -5.96 -4.87
C MET A 53 6.43 -5.85 -5.57
N LYS A 54 6.44 -5.80 -6.91
CA LYS A 54 7.66 -5.58 -7.69
C LYS A 54 8.22 -4.17 -7.47
N TRP A 55 7.36 -3.16 -7.35
CA TRP A 55 7.78 -1.80 -7.03
C TRP A 55 8.37 -1.70 -5.61
N LEU A 56 7.82 -2.42 -4.62
CA LEU A 56 8.42 -2.49 -3.28
C LEU A 56 9.86 -3.01 -3.32
N LEU A 57 10.18 -3.96 -4.21
CA LEU A 57 11.55 -4.46 -4.40
C LEU A 57 12.52 -3.42 -4.98
N THR A 58 12.02 -2.34 -5.59
CA THR A 58 12.85 -1.25 -6.11
C THR A 58 13.14 -0.15 -5.09
N ARG A 59 12.53 -0.26 -3.90
CA ARG A 59 12.71 0.71 -2.82
C ARG A 59 14.08 0.55 -2.16
N GLU A 60 14.66 1.66 -1.73
CA GLU A 60 15.94 1.66 -0.99
C GLU A 60 15.75 1.27 0.49
N GLU A 61 14.53 1.36 0.99
CA GLU A 61 14.16 1.01 2.36
C GLU A 61 14.18 -0.51 2.59
N LYS A 62 14.77 -0.94 3.72
CA LYS A 62 14.85 -2.36 4.11
C LYS A 62 13.61 -2.87 4.82
N GLU A 63 12.97 -2.00 5.60
CA GLU A 63 11.78 -2.31 6.38
C GLU A 63 10.68 -1.35 5.95
N ILE A 64 9.62 -1.89 5.35
CA ILE A 64 8.50 -1.12 4.81
C ILE A 64 7.22 -1.59 5.47
N ALA A 65 6.48 -0.66 6.07
CA ALA A 65 5.13 -0.90 6.54
C ALA A 65 4.13 -0.57 5.43
N VAL A 66 3.27 -1.53 5.09
CA VAL A 66 2.17 -1.34 4.12
C VAL A 66 0.85 -1.32 4.88
N VAL A 67 0.14 -0.20 4.84
CA VAL A 67 -1.20 -0.05 5.44
C VAL A 67 -2.23 -0.05 4.32
N THR A 68 -3.14 -1.03 4.33
CA THR A 68 -4.12 -1.24 3.26
C THR A 68 -5.28 -2.12 3.75
N HIS A 69 -6.20 -2.47 2.84
CA HIS A 69 -7.37 -3.30 3.13
C HIS A 69 -7.08 -4.80 2.97
N SER A 70 -7.81 -5.61 3.73
CA SER A 70 -7.67 -7.08 3.75
C SER A 70 -7.95 -7.72 2.38
N GLY A 71 -8.92 -7.20 1.62
CA GLY A 71 -9.22 -7.67 0.27
C GLY A 71 -8.06 -7.45 -0.70
N PHE A 72 -7.43 -6.27 -0.65
CA PHE A 72 -6.27 -5.98 -1.49
C PHE A 72 -5.12 -6.96 -1.22
N LEU A 73 -4.79 -7.20 0.05
CA LEU A 73 -3.74 -8.15 0.43
C LEU A 73 -4.09 -9.59 0.06
N TYR A 74 -5.35 -9.99 0.25
CA TYR A 74 -5.82 -11.34 -0.07
C TYR A 74 -5.56 -11.71 -1.53
N HIS A 75 -6.05 -10.90 -2.47
CA HIS A 75 -5.86 -11.15 -3.90
C HIS A 75 -4.41 -10.96 -4.34
N THR A 76 -3.72 -9.93 -3.82
CA THR A 76 -2.31 -9.66 -4.15
C THR A 76 -1.41 -10.82 -3.72
N LEU A 77 -1.50 -11.25 -2.48
CA LEU A 77 -0.65 -12.32 -1.93
C LEU A 77 -1.06 -13.70 -2.45
N GLY A 78 -2.32 -13.88 -2.88
CA GLY A 78 -2.76 -15.07 -3.58
C GLY A 78 -2.16 -15.20 -4.99
N ALA A 79 -1.92 -14.08 -5.68
CA ALA A 79 -1.28 -14.06 -7.00
C ALA A 79 0.25 -13.97 -6.94
N TYR A 80 0.82 -13.42 -5.86
CA TYR A 80 2.27 -13.28 -5.69
C TYR A 80 2.91 -14.58 -5.18
N GLY A 81 4.21 -14.78 -5.48
CA GLY A 81 4.99 -15.92 -4.99
C GLY A 81 4.58 -17.28 -5.59
N GLU A 82 4.51 -17.39 -6.92
CA GLU A 82 4.25 -18.66 -7.62
C GLU A 82 5.25 -19.76 -7.26
N ASP A 83 6.44 -19.38 -6.85
CA ASP A 83 7.54 -20.23 -6.43
C ASP A 83 7.54 -20.55 -4.92
N CYS A 84 6.60 -20.01 -4.16
CA CYS A 84 6.43 -20.32 -2.74
C CYS A 84 5.82 -21.72 -2.55
N HIS A 85 6.21 -22.39 -1.47
CA HIS A 85 5.58 -23.65 -1.08
C HIS A 85 4.06 -23.46 -0.88
N PRO A 86 3.20 -24.38 -1.35
CA PRO A 86 1.74 -24.22 -1.30
C PRO A 86 1.19 -23.86 0.08
N THR A 87 1.77 -24.43 1.15
CA THR A 87 1.40 -24.09 2.54
C THR A 87 1.67 -22.63 2.86
N LEU A 88 2.82 -22.09 2.47
CA LEU A 88 3.16 -20.69 2.70
C LEU A 88 2.22 -19.76 1.92
N LYS A 89 1.94 -20.10 0.66
CA LYS A 89 1.00 -19.36 -0.18
C LYS A 89 -0.39 -19.29 0.46
N LYS A 90 -0.89 -20.43 0.97
CA LYS A 90 -2.16 -20.51 1.69
C LYS A 90 -2.19 -19.66 2.96
N GLU A 91 -1.11 -19.62 3.73
CA GLU A 91 -1.02 -18.82 4.95
C GLU A 91 -0.95 -17.32 4.65
N MET A 92 -0.15 -16.92 3.65
CA MET A 92 -0.02 -15.53 3.21
C MET A 92 -1.34 -14.97 2.70
N SER A 93 -2.09 -15.76 1.93
CA SER A 93 -3.37 -15.36 1.35
C SER A 93 -4.56 -15.52 2.28
N LYS A 94 -4.38 -15.59 3.61
CA LYS A 94 -5.51 -15.49 4.55
C LYS A 94 -5.94 -14.04 4.70
N HIS A 95 -7.25 -13.79 4.80
CA HIS A 95 -7.75 -12.46 5.13
C HIS A 95 -7.12 -11.95 6.44
N PHE A 96 -6.80 -10.67 6.43
CA PHE A 96 -6.34 -9.94 7.60
C PHE A 96 -7.55 -9.45 8.39
N SER A 97 -7.47 -9.54 9.70
CA SER A 97 -8.39 -8.92 10.64
C SER A 97 -8.11 -7.42 10.75
N ASN A 98 -9.02 -6.65 11.33
CA ASN A 98 -8.82 -5.21 11.49
C ASN A 98 -7.56 -4.94 12.34
N CYS A 99 -6.69 -4.06 11.84
CA CYS A 99 -5.39 -3.76 12.42
C CYS A 99 -4.45 -4.96 12.63
N GLU A 100 -4.68 -6.09 11.95
CA GLU A 100 -3.76 -7.23 11.99
C GLU A 100 -2.45 -6.87 11.30
N LEU A 101 -1.33 -7.15 11.96
CA LEU A 101 0.01 -6.99 11.41
C LEU A 101 0.60 -8.35 11.09
N ARG A 102 1.10 -8.53 9.85
CA ARG A 102 1.93 -9.67 9.46
C ARG A 102 3.25 -9.17 8.91
N SER A 103 4.35 -9.69 9.44
CA SER A 103 5.69 -9.45 8.91
C SER A 103 6.01 -10.48 7.82
N MET A 104 6.57 -10.01 6.71
CA MET A 104 6.96 -10.86 5.58
C MET A 104 8.34 -10.44 5.08
N VAL A 105 9.14 -11.40 4.62
CA VAL A 105 10.43 -11.15 3.97
C VAL A 105 10.25 -11.36 2.48
N ILE A 106 10.53 -10.32 1.69
CA ILE A 106 10.55 -10.38 0.23
C ILE A 106 12.01 -10.46 -0.19
N VAL A 107 12.36 -11.43 -1.03
CA VAL A 107 13.73 -11.66 -1.47
C VAL A 107 13.84 -11.35 -2.95
N ASP A 108 14.71 -10.41 -3.32
CA ASP A 108 15.12 -10.26 -4.71
C ASP A 108 16.09 -11.37 -5.09
N ARG A 109 15.62 -12.33 -5.89
CA ARG A 109 16.45 -13.44 -6.40
C ARG A 109 17.28 -13.05 -7.62
N SER A 110 17.05 -11.86 -8.19
CA SER A 110 17.78 -11.37 -9.37
C SER A 110 19.11 -10.70 -9.04
N MET A 111 19.45 -10.52 -7.76
CA MET A 111 20.71 -9.94 -7.28
C MET A 111 20.95 -8.50 -7.79
N ILE A 112 19.91 -7.69 -7.98
CA ILE A 112 20.02 -6.39 -8.65
C ILE A 112 20.47 -5.24 -7.73
N GLY A 113 20.59 -5.42 -6.40
CA GLY A 113 20.94 -4.30 -5.51
C GLY A 113 21.97 -4.63 -4.43
N SER A 114 23.16 -4.02 -4.50
CA SER A 114 24.08 -3.87 -3.38
C SER A 114 24.14 -2.40 -2.93
N ASP A 115 23.05 -1.88 -2.35
CA ASP A 115 23.04 -0.50 -1.90
C ASP A 115 22.90 -0.35 -0.37
N THR A 116 23.57 0.68 0.13
CA THR A 116 23.61 1.03 1.55
C THR A 116 22.30 1.68 1.98
N SER A 117 21.74 1.17 3.08
CA SER A 117 20.47 1.63 3.70
C SER A 117 20.45 3.13 3.94
N LYS A 118 19.47 3.84 3.37
CA LYS A 118 19.08 5.18 3.82
C LYS A 118 17.73 5.09 4.48
N THR A 119 17.71 4.95 5.80
CA THR A 119 16.47 5.14 6.56
C THR A 119 16.16 6.64 6.58
N ASN A 120 15.24 7.10 5.74
CA ASN A 120 14.79 8.48 5.74
C ASN A 120 13.53 8.62 6.60
N PHE A 121 13.71 8.56 7.92
CA PHE A 121 12.69 9.04 8.84
C PHE A 121 13.32 10.13 9.73
N PRO A 122 13.28 11.41 9.32
CA PRO A 122 13.81 12.49 10.16
C PRO A 122 13.01 12.72 11.44
N GLY A 123 11.91 11.96 11.67
CA GLY A 123 11.23 11.86 12.96
C GLY A 123 10.78 13.20 13.54
N LYS A 124 10.59 14.23 12.72
CA LYS A 124 10.11 15.50 13.24
C LYS A 124 8.61 15.39 13.47
N ILE A 125 8.22 15.54 14.73
CA ILE A 125 6.85 15.88 15.10
C ILE A 125 6.49 17.14 14.29
N PRO A 126 5.40 17.12 13.51
CA PRO A 126 4.94 18.32 12.81
C PRO A 126 4.78 19.45 13.83
N SER A 127 5.27 20.65 13.52
CA SER A 127 5.04 21.80 14.39
C SER A 127 3.55 22.13 14.36
N GLY A 128 2.84 21.87 15.45
CA GLY A 128 1.41 22.11 15.59
C GLY A 128 0.80 21.25 16.69
N THR A 129 -0.34 21.67 17.23
CA THR A 129 -1.10 20.84 18.17
C THR A 129 -1.78 19.71 17.40
N ASP A 130 -1.70 18.48 17.88
CA ASP A 130 -2.47 17.36 17.33
C ASP A 130 -3.96 17.68 17.45
N LEU A 131 -4.58 18.04 16.32
CA LEU A 131 -6.02 18.29 16.26
C LEU A 131 -6.71 16.96 15.99
N PRO A 132 -7.76 16.60 16.75
CA PRO A 132 -8.58 15.44 16.43
C PRO A 132 -9.18 15.61 15.03
N SER A 133 -9.28 14.51 14.28
CA SER A 133 -9.79 14.51 12.90
C SER A 133 -11.21 15.09 12.76
N ASP A 134 -11.95 15.21 13.87
CA ASP A 134 -13.30 15.77 13.95
C ASP A 134 -13.31 17.31 14.01
N ALA A 135 -12.14 17.97 14.13
CA ALA A 135 -12.01 19.42 14.26
C ALA A 135 -11.94 20.16 12.91
N VAL A 136 -11.84 19.43 11.79
CA VAL A 136 -11.86 20.03 10.44
C VAL A 136 -13.25 19.81 9.85
N LYS A 137 -14.08 20.86 9.93
CA LYS A 137 -15.35 20.97 9.19
C LYS A 137 -15.15 21.70 7.88
#